data_AF-A0AA87YXF8-F1
#
_entry.id   AF-A0AA87YXF8-F1
#
_cell.length_a   1.000
_cell.length_b   1.000
_cell.length_c   1.000
_cell.angle_alpha   90.00
_cell.angle_beta   90.00
_cell.angle_gamma   90.00
#
_symmetry.space_group_name_H-M   'P 1'
#
loop_
_entity.id
_entity.type
_entity.pdbx_description
1 polymer ?
#
loop_
_entity_poly.entity_id
_entity_poly.type
_entity_poly.pdbx_seq_one_letter_code
_entity_poly.pdbx_strand_id
1 'polypeptide(L)'
;MAIGSFLFGLQEEHMGAVVNGYHEKYGRPLEKDLTLANYGHVEHALVTKIKCAVNRPGYHAEVVFHNLKVVPNRAKLHKAFGAMRDANIQGMIDADHHIDYETIVMVITTVAEGDMMMMKEEYRRKSGGFTLENDISEAFADRQDCLHLILMILNSNAPN
;
A
#
# COMPACT_ATOMS: atom_id res chain seq x y z
N MET A 1 2.00 -26.86 8.89
CA MET A 1 2.48 -26.11 10.08
C MET A 1 3.98 -25.82 10.11
N ALA A 2 4.86 -26.45 9.31
CA ALA A 2 6.31 -26.22 9.40
C ALA A 2 6.83 -24.88 8.81
N ILE A 3 6.18 -24.34 7.77
CA ILE A 3 6.67 -23.13 7.08
C ILE A 3 6.42 -21.84 7.88
N GLY A 4 5.29 -21.78 8.60
CA GLY A 4 4.95 -20.61 9.41
C GLY A 4 5.93 -20.41 10.57
N SER A 5 6.23 -21.47 11.33
CA SER A 5 7.22 -21.40 12.42
C SER A 5 8.62 -21.04 11.91
N PHE A 6 9.00 -21.53 10.74
CA PHE A 6 10.27 -21.17 10.12
C PHE A 6 10.31 -19.68 9.77
N LEU A 7 9.34 -19.18 8.99
CA LEU A 7 9.33 -17.79 8.55
C LEU A 7 9.15 -16.80 9.71
N PHE A 8 8.30 -17.11 10.70
CA PHE A 8 8.15 -16.24 11.86
C PHE A 8 9.38 -16.23 12.77
N GLY A 9 10.12 -17.34 12.87
CA GLY A 9 11.37 -17.42 13.64
C GLY A 9 12.58 -16.75 12.98
N LEU A 10 12.52 -16.40 11.69
CA LEU A 10 13.60 -15.68 11.00
C LEU A 10 13.65 -14.21 11.42
N GLN A 11 14.87 -13.74 11.66
CA GLN A 11 15.18 -12.31 11.75
C GLN A 11 14.99 -11.63 10.38
N GLU A 12 14.68 -10.34 10.37
CA GLU A 12 14.37 -9.60 9.15
C GLU A 12 15.54 -9.59 8.17
N GLU A 13 16.78 -9.49 8.66
CA GLU A 13 17.98 -9.39 7.82
C GLU A 13 18.22 -10.68 7.02
N HIS A 14 17.78 -11.83 7.55
CA HIS A 14 17.89 -13.13 6.87
C HIS A 14 16.76 -13.39 5.88
N MET A 15 15.65 -12.66 5.97
CA MET A 15 14.48 -12.90 5.13
C MET A 15 14.78 -12.60 3.66
N GLY A 16 15.52 -11.53 3.38
CA GLY A 16 15.92 -11.18 2.00
C GLY A 16 16.71 -12.31 1.33
N ALA A 17 17.65 -12.93 2.06
CA ALA A 17 18.42 -14.06 1.56
C ALA A 17 17.55 -15.29 1.28
N VAL A 18 16.56 -15.56 2.16
CA VAL A 18 15.61 -16.66 1.96
C VAL A 18 14.73 -16.42 0.73
N VAL A 19 14.19 -15.21 0.56
CA VAL A 19 13.36 -14.84 -0.59
C VAL A 19 14.16 -14.97 -1.89
N ASN A 20 15.38 -14.45 -1.92
CA ASN A 20 16.26 -14.53 -3.09
C ASN A 20 16.65 -15.97 -3.40
N GLY A 21 17.10 -16.74 -2.41
CA GLY A 21 17.45 -18.15 -2.60
C GLY A 21 16.27 -19.01 -3.02
N TYR A 22 15.05 -18.68 -2.56
CA TYR A 22 13.83 -19.34 -3.03
C TYR A 22 13.57 -19.02 -4.51
N HIS A 23 13.71 -17.75 -4.90
CA HIS A 23 13.54 -17.34 -6.29
C HIS A 23 14.57 -17.99 -7.21
N GLU A 24 15.84 -18.01 -6.84
CA GLU A 24 16.92 -18.67 -7.60
C GLU A 24 16.66 -20.16 -7.78
N LYS A 25 16.14 -20.84 -6.74
CA LYS A 25 15.89 -22.28 -6.78
C LYS A 25 14.65 -22.65 -7.59
N TYR A 26 13.58 -21.88 -7.49
CA TYR A 26 12.26 -22.26 -8.03
C TYR A 26 11.74 -21.36 -9.15
N GLY A 27 12.46 -20.29 -9.50
CA GLY A 27 12.14 -19.36 -10.58
C GLY A 27 10.86 -18.53 -10.35
N ARG A 28 10.37 -18.43 -9.10
CA ARG A 28 9.13 -17.72 -8.78
C ARG A 28 9.16 -17.07 -7.38
N PRO A 29 8.36 -16.02 -7.15
CA PRO A 29 8.32 -15.35 -5.84
C PRO A 29 7.79 -16.27 -4.75
N LEU A 30 8.39 -16.21 -3.57
CA LEU A 30 7.96 -16.99 -2.40
C LEU A 30 6.52 -16.63 -1.99
N GLU A 31 6.16 -15.35 -2.10
CA GLU A 31 4.82 -14.82 -1.79
C GLU A 31 3.74 -15.50 -2.62
N LYS A 32 4.03 -15.80 -3.89
CA LYS A 32 3.07 -16.45 -4.80
C LYS A 32 2.71 -17.85 -4.30
N ASP A 33 3.69 -18.62 -3.88
CA ASP A 33 3.46 -19.98 -3.37
C ASP A 33 2.82 -19.96 -1.98
N LEU A 34 3.10 -18.95 -1.15
CA LEU A 34 2.42 -18.78 0.13
C LEU A 34 0.93 -18.45 -0.03
N THR A 35 0.57 -17.62 -1.01
CA THR A 35 -0.82 -17.35 -1.39
C THR A 35 -1.53 -18.58 -1.95
N LEU A 36 -0.84 -19.44 -2.70
CA LEU A 36 -1.45 -20.67 -3.21
C LEU A 36 -1.64 -21.74 -2.13
N ALA A 37 -0.78 -21.76 -1.12
CA ALA A 37 -0.76 -22.79 -0.08
C ALA A 37 -1.53 -22.43 1.20
N ASN A 38 -1.87 -21.17 1.40
CA ASN A 38 -2.54 -20.67 2.62
C ASN A 38 -3.73 -19.80 2.24
N TYR A 39 -4.60 -19.53 3.21
CA TYR A 39 -5.77 -18.68 3.02
C TYR A 39 -6.01 -17.81 4.25
N GLY A 40 -6.71 -16.69 4.05
CA GLY A 40 -7.18 -15.81 5.12
C GLY A 40 -6.04 -15.19 5.93
N HIS A 41 -6.21 -15.11 7.25
CA HIS A 41 -5.26 -14.40 8.12
C HIS A 41 -3.85 -14.99 8.11
N VAL A 42 -3.72 -16.31 7.94
CA VAL A 42 -2.39 -16.97 7.91
C VAL A 42 -1.62 -16.56 6.67
N GLU A 43 -2.28 -16.60 5.51
CA GLU A 43 -1.72 -16.10 4.26
C GLU A 43 -1.29 -14.63 4.40
N HIS A 44 -2.23 -13.80 4.87
CA HIS A 44 -2.01 -12.36 5.01
C HIS A 44 -0.80 -12.06 5.90
N ALA A 45 -0.69 -12.72 7.05
CA ALA A 45 0.42 -12.50 7.98
C ALA A 45 1.77 -12.93 7.39
N LEU A 46 1.84 -14.06 6.68
CA LEU A 46 3.06 -14.55 6.06
C LEU A 46 3.53 -13.67 4.90
N VAL A 47 2.61 -13.28 4.02
CA VAL A 47 2.90 -12.40 2.88
C VAL A 47 3.32 -11.01 3.38
N THR A 48 2.64 -10.47 4.38
CA THR A 48 3.00 -9.19 5.00
C THR A 48 4.40 -9.24 5.61
N LYS A 49 4.74 -10.30 6.36
CA LYS A 49 6.09 -10.45 6.93
C LYS A 49 7.17 -10.40 5.86
N ILE A 50 6.97 -11.10 4.73
CA ILE A 50 7.94 -11.11 3.63
C ILE A 50 8.04 -9.73 2.98
N LYS A 51 6.91 -9.11 2.63
CA LYS A 51 6.89 -7.79 1.99
C LYS A 51 7.58 -6.74 2.86
N CYS A 52 7.31 -6.74 4.17
CA CYS A 52 7.97 -5.85 5.12
C CYS A 52 9.48 -6.08 5.18
N ALA A 53 9.93 -7.33 5.16
CA ALA A 53 11.36 -7.61 5.23
C ALA A 53 12.12 -7.31 3.93
N VAL A 54 11.45 -7.34 2.78
CA VAL A 54 12.05 -7.06 1.46
C VAL A 54 12.01 -5.58 1.11
N ASN A 55 10.86 -4.92 1.29
CA ASN A 55 10.66 -3.50 0.98
C ASN A 55 9.53 -2.93 1.84
N ARG A 56 9.84 -2.60 3.10
CA ARG A 56 8.88 -2.03 4.05
C ARG A 56 8.20 -0.76 3.52
N PRO A 57 8.90 0.26 2.98
CA PRO A 57 8.24 1.44 2.41
C PRO A 57 7.29 1.08 1.26
N GLY A 58 7.70 0.13 0.40
CA GLY A 58 6.87 -0.37 -0.70
C GLY A 58 5.61 -1.11 -0.24
N TYR A 59 5.67 -1.84 0.88
CA TYR A 59 4.50 -2.45 1.50
C TYR A 59 3.54 -1.39 2.05
N HIS A 60 4.03 -0.41 2.80
CA HIS A 60 3.21 0.68 3.32
C HIS A 60 2.54 1.48 2.19
N ALA A 61 3.29 1.77 1.12
CA ALA A 61 2.75 2.40 -0.07
C ALA A 61 1.63 1.56 -0.71
N GLU A 62 1.77 0.24 -0.75
CA GLU A 62 0.74 -0.68 -1.26
C GLU A 62 -0.53 -0.67 -0.40
N VAL A 63 -0.38 -0.71 0.92
CA VAL A 63 -1.52 -0.66 1.86
C VAL A 63 -2.31 0.62 1.66
N VAL A 64 -1.63 1.77 1.65
CA VAL A 64 -2.30 3.07 1.46
C VAL A 64 -2.89 3.18 0.06
N PHE A 65 -2.15 2.74 -0.95
CA PHE A 65 -2.64 2.73 -2.33
C PHE A 65 -3.91 1.91 -2.48
N HIS A 66 -3.98 0.68 -1.96
CA HIS A 66 -5.19 -0.14 -2.08
C HIS A 66 -6.38 0.46 -1.32
N ASN A 67 -6.15 1.08 -0.17
CA ASN A 67 -7.20 1.77 0.58
C ASN A 67 -7.73 3.02 -0.14
N LEU A 68 -6.85 3.76 -0.83
CA LEU A 68 -7.22 4.95 -1.60
C LEU A 68 -7.73 4.64 -3.01
N LYS A 69 -7.30 3.55 -3.65
CA LYS A 69 -7.62 3.24 -5.06
C LYS A 69 -9.09 2.97 -5.30
N VAL A 70 -9.78 2.50 -4.27
CA VAL A 70 -11.21 2.24 -4.36
C VAL A 70 -12.00 3.57 -4.33
N VAL A 71 -11.34 4.71 -4.05
CA VAL A 71 -11.70 6.04 -4.57
C VAL A 71 -10.95 6.23 -5.89
N PRO A 72 -11.51 5.83 -7.03
CA PRO A 72 -10.84 6.12 -8.28
C PRO A 72 -10.87 7.64 -8.49
N ASN A 73 -9.68 8.25 -8.56
CA ASN A 73 -9.54 9.67 -8.85
C ASN A 73 -10.29 9.99 -10.17
N ARG A 74 -11.06 11.08 -10.20
CA ARG A 74 -11.81 11.51 -11.39
C ARG A 74 -10.93 11.59 -12.64
N ALA A 75 -9.66 12.02 -12.51
CA ALA A 75 -8.67 12.02 -13.59
C ALA A 75 -8.20 10.61 -13.98
N LYS A 76 -8.06 9.68 -13.03
CA LYS A 76 -7.77 8.25 -13.30
C LYS A 76 -8.94 7.60 -14.06
N LEU A 77 -10.18 7.94 -13.70
CA LEU A 77 -11.40 7.48 -14.38
C LEU A 77 -11.54 8.08 -15.77
N HIS A 78 -11.34 9.39 -15.93
CA HIS A 78 -11.38 10.04 -17.24
C HIS A 78 -10.31 9.49 -18.20
N LYS A 79 -9.11 9.16 -17.69
CA LYS A 79 -8.05 8.51 -18.47
C LYS A 79 -8.37 7.07 -18.83
N ALA A 80 -9.00 6.30 -17.92
CA ALA A 80 -9.32 4.89 -18.14
C ALA A 80 -10.59 4.66 -18.96
N PHE A 81 -11.60 5.53 -18.83
CA PHE A 81 -12.95 5.32 -19.36
C PHE A 81 -13.39 6.31 -20.43
N GLY A 82 -12.53 7.25 -20.85
CA GLY A 82 -12.74 8.12 -22.03
C GLY A 82 -14.16 8.67 -22.18
N ALA A 83 -14.45 9.84 -21.59
CA ALA A 83 -15.73 10.55 -21.70
C ALA A 83 -17.00 9.69 -21.47
N MET A 84 -16.93 8.62 -20.66
CA MET A 84 -18.14 7.97 -20.14
C MET A 84 -18.83 8.92 -19.16
N ARG A 85 -20.13 9.13 -19.39
CA ARG A 85 -20.99 10.15 -18.75
C ARG A 85 -20.86 10.15 -17.22
N ASP A 86 -20.40 11.28 -16.68
CA ASP A 86 -20.08 11.55 -15.26
C ASP A 86 -21.09 10.98 -14.22
N ALA A 87 -22.37 10.86 -14.57
CA ALA A 87 -23.43 10.37 -13.69
C ALA A 87 -23.38 8.85 -13.40
N ASN A 88 -22.85 8.01 -14.30
CA ASN A 88 -22.78 6.56 -14.06
C ASN A 88 -21.53 6.15 -13.27
N ILE A 89 -20.50 6.99 -13.30
CA ILE A 89 -19.24 6.78 -12.59
C ILE A 89 -19.45 6.99 -11.09
N GLN A 90 -20.19 8.04 -10.70
CA GLN A 90 -20.49 8.33 -9.30
C GLN A 90 -21.22 7.16 -8.61
N GLY A 91 -22.23 6.58 -9.27
CA GLY A 91 -22.95 5.41 -8.74
C GLY A 91 -22.11 4.13 -8.63
N MET A 92 -20.97 4.02 -9.33
CA MET A 92 -20.01 2.92 -9.16
C MET A 92 -18.98 3.17 -8.05
N ILE A 93 -18.67 4.45 -7.77
CA ILE A 93 -17.80 4.86 -6.65
C ILE A 93 -18.51 4.64 -5.31
N ASP A 94 -19.81 4.96 -5.25
CA ASP A 94 -20.59 4.99 -4.02
C ASP A 94 -21.12 3.61 -3.57
N ALA A 95 -20.98 2.56 -4.39
CA ALA A 95 -21.73 1.32 -4.21
C ALA A 95 -21.16 0.33 -3.17
N ASP A 96 -19.88 0.41 -2.76
CA ASP A 96 -19.33 -0.50 -1.74
C ASP A 96 -17.99 -0.06 -1.13
N HIS A 97 -17.67 1.25 -1.16
CA HIS A 97 -16.35 1.71 -0.75
C HIS A 97 -16.33 2.41 0.60
N HIS A 98 -15.86 1.70 1.62
CA HIS A 98 -15.41 2.31 2.88
C HIS A 98 -13.89 2.53 2.82
N ILE A 99 -13.45 3.79 2.82
CA ILE A 99 -12.04 4.12 3.04
C ILE A 99 -11.69 3.77 4.49
N ASP A 100 -10.73 2.88 4.69
CA ASP A 100 -10.17 2.64 6.03
C ASP A 100 -9.19 3.76 6.41
N TYR A 101 -9.77 4.84 6.93
CA TYR A 101 -9.03 6.01 7.41
C TYR A 101 -8.07 5.65 8.55
N GLU A 102 -8.42 4.69 9.40
CA GLU A 102 -7.57 4.28 10.53
C GLU A 102 -6.28 3.65 10.02
N THR A 103 -6.38 2.72 9.07
CA THR A 103 -5.21 2.11 8.44
C THR A 103 -4.32 3.15 7.75
N ILE A 104 -4.90 4.11 7.02
CA ILE A 104 -4.13 5.17 6.36
C ILE A 104 -3.38 6.03 7.38
N VAL A 105 -4.09 6.51 8.40
CA VAL A 105 -3.50 7.35 9.46
C VAL A 105 -2.42 6.58 10.22
N MET A 106 -2.69 5.32 10.58
CA MET A 106 -1.73 4.47 11.28
C MET A 106 -0.45 4.30 10.47
N VAL A 107 -0.55 3.98 9.18
CA VAL A 107 0.63 3.85 8.33
C VAL A 107 1.40 5.17 8.25
N ILE A 108 0.73 6.29 7.95
CA ILE A 108 1.41 7.58 7.78
C ILE A 108 2.09 8.05 9.08
N THR A 109 1.46 7.80 10.23
CA THR A 109 2.00 8.22 11.54
C THR A 109 3.08 7.31 12.10
N THR A 110 3.17 6.04 11.65
CA THR A 110 4.14 5.05 12.16
C THR A 110 5.34 4.82 11.26
N VAL A 111 5.27 5.24 10.00
CA VAL A 111 6.43 5.19 9.11
C VAL A 111 7.51 6.15 9.61
N ALA A 112 8.71 5.64 9.81
CA ALA A 112 9.86 6.45 10.19
C ALA A 112 10.11 7.55 9.15
N GLU A 113 10.55 8.74 9.59
CA GLU A 113 10.78 9.90 8.72
C GLU A 113 11.67 9.56 7.51
N GLY A 114 12.74 8.78 7.72
CA GLY A 114 13.65 8.34 6.65
C GLY A 114 13.00 7.42 5.60
N ASP A 115 11.99 6.65 5.98
CA ASP A 115 11.28 5.71 5.09
C ASP A 115 10.12 6.39 4.34
N MET A 116 9.65 7.54 4.81
CA MET A 116 8.53 8.28 4.22
C MET A 116 8.80 8.69 2.76
N MET A 117 10.02 9.16 2.45
CA MET A 117 10.38 9.55 1.09
C MET A 117 10.34 8.35 0.12
N MET A 118 10.86 7.19 0.55
CA MET A 118 10.81 5.96 -0.25
C MET A 118 9.38 5.47 -0.41
N MET A 119 8.57 5.53 0.65
CA MET A 119 7.15 5.17 0.57
C MET A 119 6.40 6.05 -0.44
N LYS A 120 6.66 7.36 -0.46
CA LYS A 120 6.05 8.31 -1.41
C LYS A 120 6.43 7.98 -2.86
N GLU A 121 7.69 7.63 -3.14
CA GLU A 121 8.09 7.24 -4.49
C GLU A 121 7.49 5.90 -4.92
N GLU A 122 7.47 4.92 -4.01
CA GLU A 122 6.82 3.62 -4.25
C GLU A 122 5.32 3.77 -4.51
N TYR A 123 4.67 4.67 -3.77
CA TYR A 123 3.28 5.04 -3.99
C TYR A 123 3.10 5.63 -5.40
N ARG A 124 3.92 6.61 -5.77
CA ARG A 124 3.88 7.27 -7.08
C ARG A 124 4.05 6.28 -8.22
N ARG A 125 4.97 5.33 -8.07
CA ARG A 125 5.20 4.26 -9.04
C ARG A 125 3.97 3.36 -9.19
N LYS A 126 3.35 2.95 -8.08
CA LYS A 126 2.13 2.09 -8.07
C LYS A 126 0.90 2.83 -8.60
N SER A 127 0.79 4.12 -8.32
CA SER A 127 -0.36 4.95 -8.71
C SER A 127 -0.33 5.37 -10.18
N GLY A 128 0.79 5.20 -10.88
CA GLY A 128 0.97 5.64 -12.26
C GLY A 128 1.29 7.13 -12.37
N GLY A 129 1.97 7.70 -11.37
CA GLY A 129 2.46 9.08 -11.36
C GLY A 129 1.72 10.02 -10.40
N PHE A 130 0.66 9.56 -9.72
CA PHE A 130 -0.07 10.38 -8.75
C PHE A 130 0.65 10.38 -7.39
N THR A 131 0.68 11.54 -6.75
CA THR A 131 1.32 11.68 -5.44
C THR A 131 0.40 11.22 -4.32
N LEU A 132 1.00 10.79 -3.23
CA LEU A 132 0.27 10.36 -2.03
C LEU A 132 -0.53 11.54 -1.45
N GLU A 133 0.05 12.74 -1.42
CA GLU A 133 -0.56 13.97 -0.92
C GLU A 133 -1.85 14.30 -1.65
N ASN A 134 -1.87 14.15 -2.98
CA ASN A 134 -3.03 14.50 -3.79
C ASN A 134 -4.19 13.53 -3.50
N ASP A 135 -3.91 12.22 -3.52
CA ASP A 135 -4.94 11.21 -3.27
C ASP A 135 -5.45 11.28 -1.80
N ILE A 136 -4.59 11.63 -0.83
CA ILE A 136 -4.99 11.91 0.57
C ILE A 136 -5.87 13.16 0.67
N SER A 137 -5.50 14.24 -0.02
CA SER A 137 -6.27 15.50 0.00
C SER A 137 -7.67 15.30 -0.53
N GLU A 138 -7.83 14.46 -1.56
CA GLU A 138 -9.13 14.09 -2.12
C GLU A 138 -9.91 13.18 -1.15
N ALA A 139 -9.29 12.13 -0.62
CA ALA A 139 -9.95 11.18 0.27
C ALA A 139 -10.41 11.76 1.63
N PHE A 140 -9.71 12.78 2.12
CA PHE A 140 -9.99 13.44 3.40
C PHE A 140 -10.62 14.84 3.23
N ALA A 141 -11.18 15.15 2.06
CA ALA A 141 -11.78 16.46 1.78
C ALA A 141 -12.85 16.87 2.83
N ASP A 142 -13.64 15.91 3.32
CA ASP A 142 -14.67 16.14 4.34
C ASP A 142 -14.14 16.06 5.80
N ARG A 143 -12.84 15.80 5.99
CA ARG A 143 -12.17 15.60 7.30
C ARG A 143 -10.97 16.52 7.44
N GLN A 144 -11.23 17.83 7.42
CA GLN A 144 -10.18 18.87 7.37
C GLN A 144 -9.23 18.86 8.58
N ASP A 145 -9.72 18.46 9.75
CA ASP A 145 -8.95 18.29 10.98
C ASP A 145 -7.86 17.21 10.84
N CYS A 146 -8.24 16.03 10.33
CA CYS A 146 -7.30 14.95 10.06
C CYS A 146 -6.39 15.28 8.87
N LEU A 147 -6.95 15.87 7.81
CA LEU A 147 -6.20 16.19 6.59
C LEU A 147 -5.00 17.10 6.87
N HIS A 148 -5.20 18.14 7.68
CA HIS A 148 -4.12 19.07 8.01
C HIS A 148 -2.95 18.36 8.69
N LEU A 149 -3.22 17.53 9.71
CA LEU A 149 -2.18 16.79 10.45
C LEU A 149 -1.44 15.81 9.53
N ILE A 150 -2.17 15.07 8.70
CA ILE A 150 -1.58 14.10 7.78
C ILE A 150 -0.67 14.81 6.77
N LEU A 151 -1.12 15.91 6.18
CA LEU A 151 -0.29 16.68 5.24
C LEU A 151 0.93 17.31 5.91
N MET A 152 0.84 17.72 7.17
CA MET A 152 2.01 18.18 7.92
C MET A 152 3.07 17.07 8.02
N ILE A 153 2.67 15.85 8.36
CA ILE A 153 3.59 14.69 8.47
C ILE A 153 4.18 14.32 7.09
N LEU A 154 3.37 14.37 6.03
CA LEU A 154 3.84 14.05 4.68
C LEU A 154 4.82 15.11 4.12
N ASN A 155 4.63 16.39 4.49
CA ASN A 155 5.39 17.52 3.96
C ASN A 155 6.59 17.92 4.83
N SER A 156 6.61 17.59 6.13
CA SER A 156 7.78 17.81 7.00
C SER A 156 9.04 17.08 6.53
N ASN A 157 8.89 16.17 5.57
CA ASN A 157 9.93 15.33 5.00
C ASN A 157 10.37 15.77 3.58
N ALA A 158 9.99 16.96 3.10
CA ALA A 158 10.51 17.51 1.86
C ALA A 158 11.89 18.16 2.09
N PRO A 159 12.94 17.83 1.31
CA PRO A 159 14.22 18.53 1.44
C PRO A 159 14.04 20.01 1.06
N ASN A 160 14.59 20.91 1.89
CA ASN A 160 14.74 22.34 1.58
C ASN A 160 15.60 22.55 0.33
#